data_AF-A0A381Z4L5-F1
#
_entry.id   AF-A0A381Z4L5-F1
#
_cell.length_a   1.000
_cell.length_b   1.000
_cell.length_c   1.000
_cell.angle_alpha   90.00
_cell.angle_beta   90.00
_cell.angle_gamma   90.00
#
_symmetry.space_group_name_H-M   'P 1'
#
loop_
_entity.id
_entity.type
_entity.pdbx_description
1 polymer ?
#
loop_
_entity_poly.entity_id
_entity_poly.type
_entity_poly.pdbx_seq_one_letter_code
_entity_poly.pdbx_strand_id
1 'polypeptide(L)'
;MAIGCTPDLCRLALDILSWQKLKTRLPALLPLGTKIAHKTGTGARNYNDAGIIYRNDRPSFILSVFTEDVPDVMDDGSPGFAAASHLIAKLAQTCFHGL
;
A
#
# COMPACT_ATOMS: atom_id res chain seq x y z
N MET A 1 2.47 -1.62 26.89
CA MET A 1 1.22 -0.94 26.53
C MET A 1 1.50 -0.08 25.31
N ALA A 2 0.83 -0.30 24.17
CA ALA A 2 0.96 0.56 23.00
C ALA A 2 0.36 1.94 23.33
N ILE A 3 1.18 2.97 23.55
CA ILE A 3 0.95 4.44 23.57
C ILE A 3 -0.45 5.02 23.93
N GLY A 4 -1.31 4.31 24.68
CA GLY A 4 -2.70 4.72 24.98
C GLY A 4 -3.74 4.30 23.92
N CYS A 5 -3.39 3.45 22.95
CA CYS A 5 -4.32 2.98 21.93
C CYS A 5 -5.07 1.72 22.41
N THR A 6 -6.39 1.82 22.60
CA THR A 6 -7.22 0.69 23.00
C THR A 6 -7.46 -0.25 21.81
N PRO A 7 -7.83 -1.53 22.04
CA PRO A 7 -8.23 -2.42 20.95
C PRO A 7 -9.34 -1.87 20.06
N ASP A 8 -10.28 -1.10 20.62
CA ASP A 8 -11.37 -0.47 19.86
C ASP A 8 -10.86 0.66 18.96
N LEU A 9 -9.91 1.47 19.43
CA LEU A 9 -9.26 2.48 18.60
C LEU A 9 -8.42 1.85 17.49
N CYS A 10 -7.75 0.73 17.76
CA CYS A 10 -7.05 -0.04 16.73
C CYS A 10 -8.02 -0.58 15.67
N ARG A 11 -9.17 -1.13 16.07
CA ARG A 11 -10.20 -1.61 15.13
C ARG A 11 -10.72 -0.47 14.26
N LEU A 12 -11.06 0.66 14.86
CA LEU A 12 -11.51 1.85 14.14
C LEU A 12 -10.46 2.34 13.13
N ALA A 13 -9.18 2.36 13.52
CA ALA A 13 -8.09 2.73 12.62
C ALA A 13 -7.98 1.78 11.43
N LEU A 14 -8.07 0.46 11.66
CA LEU A 14 -8.04 -0.54 10.59
C LEU A 14 -9.25 -0.44 9.65
N ASP A 15 -10.43 -0.16 10.18
CA ASP A 15 -11.63 0.06 9.38
C ASP A 15 -11.48 1.28 8.47
N ILE A 16 -11.05 2.41 9.02
CA ILE A 16 -10.76 3.64 8.26
C ILE A 16 -9.73 3.36 7.15
N LEU A 17 -8.62 2.69 7.48
CA LEU A 17 -7.56 2.37 6.52
C LEU A 17 -8.05 1.39 5.44
N SER A 18 -9.03 0.53 5.75
CA SER A 18 -9.62 -0.41 4.77
C SER A 18 -10.51 0.25 3.72
N TRP A 19 -10.94 1.49 3.98
CA TRP A 19 -11.78 2.28 3.08
C TRP A 19 -10.98 3.28 2.23
N GLN A 20 -9.67 3.08 2.12
CA GLN A 20 -8.81 3.96 1.35
C GLN A 20 -9.31 4.12 -0.09
N LYS A 21 -9.41 5.38 -0.52
CA LYS A 21 -9.93 5.75 -1.85
C LYS A 21 -8.84 5.70 -2.93
N LEU A 22 -7.59 6.01 -2.57
CA LEU A 22 -6.48 5.96 -3.52
C LEU A 22 -5.99 4.52 -3.69
N LYS A 23 -6.27 3.92 -4.85
CA LYS A 23 -6.01 2.49 -5.12
C LYS A 23 -4.94 2.23 -6.18
N THR A 24 -4.11 3.23 -6.50
CA THR A 24 -3.11 3.16 -7.57
C THR A 24 -1.79 2.48 -7.19
N ARG A 25 -1.65 2.01 -5.93
CA ARG A 25 -0.41 1.41 -5.38
C ARG A 25 -0.63 -0.03 -4.94
N LEU A 26 -0.53 -0.36 -3.63
CA LEU A 26 -0.70 -1.73 -3.14
C LEU A 26 -1.94 -2.45 -3.73
N PRO A 27 -3.11 -1.79 -3.86
CA PRO A 27 -4.30 -2.47 -4.38
C PRO A 27 -4.30 -2.73 -5.89
N ALA A 28 -3.48 -2.02 -6.67
CA ALA A 28 -3.74 -1.83 -8.11
C ALA A 28 -3.63 -3.11 -8.94
N LEU A 29 -2.81 -4.08 -8.51
CA LEU A 29 -2.58 -5.34 -9.22
C LEU A 29 -3.07 -6.57 -8.45
N LEU A 30 -3.86 -6.37 -7.40
CA LEU A 30 -4.50 -7.43 -6.63
C LEU A 30 -5.93 -7.69 -7.14
N PRO A 31 -6.52 -8.87 -6.86
CA PRO A 31 -7.90 -9.15 -7.24
C PRO A 31 -8.86 -8.05 -6.76
N LEU A 32 -9.86 -7.74 -7.60
CA LEU A 32 -10.86 -6.74 -7.26
C LEU A 32 -11.56 -7.12 -5.95
N GLY A 33 -11.66 -6.17 -5.03
CA GLY A 33 -12.29 -6.39 -3.72
C GLY A 33 -11.33 -6.96 -2.65
N THR A 34 -10.06 -7.21 -2.97
CA THR A 34 -9.06 -7.53 -1.94
C THR A 34 -9.07 -6.47 -0.85
N LYS A 35 -9.37 -6.89 0.39
CA LYS A 35 -9.36 -6.00 1.55
C LYS A 35 -7.92 -5.67 1.91
N ILE A 36 -7.63 -4.37 1.99
CA ILE A 36 -6.32 -3.88 2.37
C ILE A 36 -6.53 -2.67 3.28
N ALA A 37 -6.04 -2.75 4.51
CA ALA A 37 -5.99 -1.60 5.40
C ALA A 37 -4.65 -0.87 5.16
N HIS A 38 -4.65 0.21 4.36
CA HIS A 38 -3.40 0.84 3.93
C HIS A 38 -3.40 2.37 3.97
N LYS A 39 -2.18 2.92 4.03
CA LYS A 39 -1.89 4.34 4.02
C LYS A 39 -0.83 4.67 2.98
N THR A 40 -1.22 5.54 2.06
CA THR A 40 -0.35 6.12 1.05
C THR A 40 0.44 7.31 1.62
N GLY A 41 1.66 7.51 1.15
CA GLY A 41 2.47 8.71 1.40
C GLY A 41 3.02 9.26 0.07
N THR A 42 3.00 10.57 -0.11
CA THR A 42 3.57 11.22 -1.30
C THR A 42 4.28 12.49 -0.86
N GLY A 43 5.54 12.62 -1.25
CA GLY A 43 6.36 13.82 -1.07
C GLY A 43 6.87 14.33 -2.42
N ALA A 44 7.90 15.18 -2.40
CA ALA A 44 8.43 15.79 -3.62
C ALA A 44 9.01 14.76 -4.61
N ARG A 45 9.76 13.77 -4.12
CA ARG A 45 10.38 12.69 -4.93
C ARG A 45 10.19 11.30 -4.30
N ASN A 46 9.13 11.14 -3.53
CA ASN A 46 8.81 9.87 -2.87
C ASN A 46 7.33 9.52 -3.01
N TYR A 47 7.09 8.23 -3.23
CA TYR A 47 5.78 7.63 -3.40
C TYR A 47 5.77 6.32 -2.62
N ASN A 48 4.96 6.26 -1.57
CA ASN A 48 5.03 5.21 -0.54
C ASN A 48 3.65 4.61 -0.29
N ASP A 49 3.59 3.36 0.16
CA ASP A 49 2.35 2.78 0.64
C ASP A 49 2.66 1.69 1.65
N ALA A 50 1.91 1.66 2.74
CA ALA A 50 2.06 0.68 3.80
C ALA A 50 0.69 0.13 4.17
N GLY A 51 0.55 -1.19 4.24
CA GLY A 51 -0.74 -1.80 4.49
C GLY A 51 -0.71 -3.23 4.99
N ILE A 52 -1.84 -3.62 5.58
CA ILE A 52 -2.17 -4.99 5.95
C ILE A 52 -3.06 -5.57 4.85
N ILE A 53 -2.59 -6.66 4.23
CA ILE A 53 -3.30 -7.35 3.15
C ILE A 53 -4.06 -8.53 3.76
N TYR A 54 -5.34 -8.67 3.42
CA TYR A 54 -6.20 -9.72 3.96
C TYR A 54 -6.49 -10.80 2.90
N ARG A 55 -6.63 -12.04 3.36
CA ARG A 55 -7.16 -13.17 2.57
C ARG A 55 -8.28 -13.83 3.36
N ASN A 56 -9.43 -14.04 2.72
CA ASN A 56 -10.61 -14.63 3.37
C ASN A 56 -10.92 -13.93 4.71
N ASP A 57 -10.92 -12.59 4.69
CA ASP A 57 -11.13 -11.69 5.84
C ASP A 57 -10.16 -11.84 7.02
N ARG A 58 -9.06 -12.58 6.84
CA ARG A 58 -8.00 -12.73 7.84
C ARG A 58 -6.73 -11.98 7.41
N PRO A 59 -6.02 -11.28 8.32
CA PRO A 59 -4.73 -10.68 8.01
C PRO A 59 -3.77 -11.75 7.47
N SER A 60 -3.21 -11.52 6.28
CA SER A 60 -2.29 -12.45 5.63
C SER A 60 -0.84 -11.99 5.81
N PHE A 61 -0.55 -10.73 5.46
CA PHE A 61 0.78 -10.15 5.61
C PHE A 61 0.71 -8.63 5.70
N ILE A 62 1.81 -8.02 6.13
CA ILE A 62 2.02 -6.58 6.14
C ILE A 62 3.10 -6.27 5.09
N LEU A 63 2.86 -5.27 4.25
CA LEU A 63 3.84 -4.77 3.30
C LEU A 63 3.97 -3.26 3.44
N SER A 64 5.21 -2.80 3.51
CA SER A 64 5.55 -1.38 3.58
C SER A 64 6.60 -1.08 2.52
N VAL A 65 6.25 -0.23 1.56
CA VAL A 65 7.12 0.12 0.44
C VAL A 65 7.33 1.63 0.45
N PHE A 66 8.61 2.02 0.48
CA PHE A 66 9.04 3.40 0.37
C PHE A 66 9.88 3.54 -0.89
N THR A 67 9.72 4.66 -1.57
CA THR A 67 10.60 5.06 -2.67
C THR A 67 11.23 6.39 -2.33
N GLU A 68 12.42 6.64 -2.88
CA GLU A 68 13.16 7.89 -2.71
C GLU A 68 13.86 8.23 -4.02
N ASP A 69 14.12 9.52 -4.22
CA ASP A 69 14.77 10.07 -5.41
C ASP A 69 14.19 9.55 -6.73
N VAL A 70 12.87 9.43 -6.77
CA VAL A 70 12.15 9.10 -8.01
C VAL A 70 12.24 10.31 -8.93
N PRO A 71 12.82 10.19 -10.15
CA PRO A 71 12.89 11.28 -11.10
C PRO A 71 11.47 11.61 -11.61
N ASP A 72 11.25 12.83 -12.12
CA ASP A 72 9.94 13.18 -12.71
C ASP A 72 9.62 12.31 -13.93
N VAL A 73 10.67 11.94 -14.68
CA VAL A 73 10.61 11.09 -15.87
C VAL A 73 11.70 10.02 -15.76
N MET A 74 11.34 8.77 -15.97
CA MET A 74 12.27 7.63 -15.99
C MET A 74 13.04 7.59 -17.32
N ASP A 75 14.11 6.77 -17.39
CA ASP A 75 14.92 6.62 -18.60
C ASP A 75 14.13 6.16 -19.83
N ASP A 76 13.02 5.44 -19.63
CA ASP A 76 12.11 4.97 -20.67
C ASP A 76 11.03 6.00 -21.08
N GLY A 77 11.10 7.22 -20.52
CA GLY A 77 10.14 8.30 -20.77
C GLY A 77 8.85 8.22 -19.95
N SER A 78 8.67 7.21 -19.10
CA SER A 78 7.47 7.11 -18.25
C SER A 78 7.50 8.11 -17.08
N PRO A 79 6.34 8.61 -16.61
CA PRO A 79 6.29 9.47 -15.43
C PRO A 79 6.74 8.72 -14.17
N GLY A 80 7.65 9.27 -13.39
CA GLY A 80 8.21 8.58 -12.23
C GLY A 80 7.16 8.20 -11.18
N PHE A 81 6.14 9.03 -10.96
CA PHE A 81 5.05 8.68 -10.05
C PHE A 81 4.28 7.42 -10.48
N ALA A 82 4.11 7.24 -11.79
CA ALA A 82 3.40 6.09 -12.36
C ALA A 82 4.29 4.85 -12.27
N ALA A 83 5.57 4.97 -12.61
CA ALA A 83 6.56 3.90 -12.47
C ALA A 83 6.68 3.42 -11.01
N ALA A 84 6.81 4.34 -10.05
CA ALA A 84 6.88 4.03 -8.63
C ALA A 84 5.58 3.37 -8.12
N SER A 85 4.42 3.91 -8.50
CA SER A 85 3.13 3.33 -8.09
C SER A 85 2.93 1.92 -8.65
N HIS A 86 3.33 1.70 -9.91
CA HIS A 86 3.29 0.38 -10.54
C HIS A 86 4.26 -0.60 -9.89
N LEU A 87 5.47 -0.16 -9.53
CA LEU A 87 6.43 -0.99 -8.80
C LEU A 87 5.88 -1.44 -7.45
N ILE A 88 5.28 -0.53 -6.67
CA ILE A 88 4.63 -0.86 -5.40
C ILE A 88 3.53 -1.91 -5.61
N ALA A 89 2.69 -1.73 -6.63
CA ALA A 89 1.63 -2.68 -6.96
C ALA A 89 2.18 -4.06 -7.34
N LYS A 90 3.28 -4.10 -8.11
CA LYS A 90 3.97 -5.34 -8.50
C LYS A 90 4.54 -6.06 -7.29
N LEU A 91 5.17 -5.36 -6.36
CA LEU A 91 5.68 -5.95 -5.12
C LEU A 91 4.53 -6.58 -4.31
N ALA A 92 3.41 -5.87 -4.17
CA ALA A 92 2.22 -6.40 -3.51
C ALA A 92 1.69 -7.67 -4.19
N GLN A 93 1.59 -7.67 -5.51
CA GLN A 93 1.15 -8.84 -6.30
C GLN A 93 2.10 -10.02 -6.13
N THR A 94 3.41 -9.79 -6.19
CA THR A 94 4.42 -10.84 -5.99
C THR A 94 4.29 -11.47 -4.61
N CYS A 95 4.19 -10.66 -3.54
CA CYS A 95 3.94 -11.17 -2.19
C CYS A 95 2.60 -11.92 -2.10
N PHE A 96 1.57 -11.44 -2.80
CA PHE A 96 0.25 -12.06 -2.82
C PHE A 96 0.20 -13.38 -3.61
N HIS A 97 1.19 -13.71 -4.44
CA HIS A 97 1.25 -15.02 -5.11
C HIS A 97 2.35 -15.93 -4.57
N GLY A 98 3.39 -15.36 -3.95
CA GLY A 98 4.55 -16.10 -3.43
C GLY A 98 4.42 -16.58 -1.98
N LEU A 99 3.35 -16.20 -1.28
CA LEU A 99 2.98 -16.66 0.07
C LEU A 99 1.65 -17.42 0.01
#